data_AF-A0A5C5SGF1-F1
#
_entry.id   AF-A0A5C5SGF1-F1
#
_cell.length_a   1.000
_cell.length_b   1.000
_cell.length_c   1.000
_cell.angle_alpha   90.00
_cell.angle_beta   90.00
_cell.angle_gamma   90.00
#
_symmetry.space_group_name_H-M   'P 1'
#
loop_
_entity.id
_entity.type
_entity.pdbx_description
1 polymer ?
#
loop_
_entity_poly.entity_id
_entity_poly.type
_entity_poly.pdbx_seq_one_letter_code
_entity_poly.pdbx_strand_id
1 'polypeptide(L)'
;MTTKKIRKTAVKKAARSGSKAARAKAPPTKQQRAAKKATRPAPKPATRRPATAAKPKAKAKRATRRPVASAAPGWAPQVSWGALVDSLNARVAIRSVSLAEFLARPMPSLTTLPPPLAPTGNVDTNAPDAQRARRFLSMARACVGDLHGDRPLAARENMARLLLHMAWNGSKLRFRRQGGGQVDDGTGPGRGLIPFEAHRAKDTLIRLTRASADRTVHRLGDLAGLGWPGLVRCALSLPEWAPGGRGAAFPDGHILAGLLERNDQFALYLARAALLLLPMAVPVGNNNHAEYWYKFWRISAPDPAAASFAFRSDADEVDALVDG
;
A
#
# COMPACT_ATOMS: atom_id res chain seq x y z
N MET A 1 -28.14 -69.41 16.22
CA MET A 1 -27.89 -69.39 14.76
C MET A 1 -27.23 -68.07 14.38
N THR A 2 -26.00 -68.18 13.89
CA THR A 2 -25.25 -67.28 12.98
C THR A 2 -25.13 -65.77 13.28
N THR A 3 -24.05 -65.42 13.99
CA THR A 3 -23.40 -64.11 14.03
C THR A 3 -22.60 -63.84 12.73
N LYS A 4 -22.76 -62.64 12.14
CA LYS A 4 -22.11 -62.25 10.87
C LYS A 4 -20.88 -61.38 11.14
N LYS A 5 -19.70 -61.97 10.87
CA LYS A 5 -18.35 -61.35 10.85
C LYS A 5 -18.25 -60.31 9.73
N ILE A 6 -17.79 -59.09 10.03
CA ILE A 6 -17.28 -58.12 9.04
C ILE A 6 -15.76 -58.15 9.08
N ARG A 7 -15.15 -58.45 7.93
CA ARG A 7 -13.70 -58.57 7.68
C ARG A 7 -13.03 -57.19 7.64
N LYS A 8 -11.90 -57.08 8.34
CA LYS A 8 -10.86 -56.05 8.15
C LYS A 8 -10.02 -56.42 6.92
N THR A 9 -9.78 -55.47 6.03
CA THR A 9 -8.73 -55.55 5.01
C THR A 9 -7.65 -54.51 5.31
N ALA A 10 -6.44 -55.02 5.54
CA ALA A 10 -5.20 -54.26 5.67
C ALA A 10 -4.62 -53.97 4.27
N VAL A 11 -4.18 -52.74 4.03
CA VAL A 11 -3.38 -52.40 2.85
C VAL A 11 -1.91 -52.31 3.26
N LYS A 12 -1.08 -53.07 2.54
CA LYS A 12 0.35 -53.27 2.74
C LYS A 12 1.18 -52.07 2.29
N LYS A 13 2.25 -51.82 3.06
CA LYS A 13 3.50 -51.12 2.71
C LYS A 13 4.04 -51.54 1.33
N ALA A 14 4.57 -50.56 0.59
CA ALA A 14 5.66 -50.78 -0.36
C ALA A 14 6.72 -49.68 -0.18
N ALA A 15 7.93 -50.11 0.19
CA ALA A 15 9.15 -49.33 0.24
C ALA A 15 10.01 -49.69 -0.98
N ARG A 16 10.65 -48.70 -1.61
CA ARG A 16 11.78 -48.83 -2.56
C ARG A 16 12.64 -47.57 -2.37
N SER A 17 13.84 -47.66 -1.78
CA SER A 17 15.15 -47.85 -2.44
C SER A 17 15.26 -47.03 -3.74
N GLY A 18 16.08 -45.99 -3.88
CA GLY A 18 17.48 -45.84 -3.48
C GLY A 18 18.31 -45.72 -4.76
N SER A 19 18.92 -44.57 -5.03
CA SER A 19 20.10 -44.46 -5.90
C SER A 19 20.87 -43.17 -5.63
N LYS A 20 22.12 -43.37 -5.20
CA LYS A 20 23.21 -42.39 -5.15
C LYS A 20 23.70 -42.15 -6.58
N ALA A 21 23.98 -40.90 -6.94
CA ALA A 21 24.99 -40.58 -7.94
C ALA A 21 25.78 -39.34 -7.48
N ALA A 22 27.09 -39.54 -7.35
CA ALA A 22 28.12 -38.52 -7.12
C ALA A 22 28.83 -38.20 -8.46
N ARG A 23 29.70 -37.17 -8.43
CA ARG A 23 30.54 -36.55 -9.49
C ARG A 23 29.91 -35.34 -10.20
N ALA A 24 30.62 -34.25 -10.49
CA ALA A 24 32.03 -33.90 -10.31
C ALA A 24 32.18 -32.36 -10.23
N LYS A 25 33.25 -31.91 -9.57
CA LYS A 25 33.75 -30.53 -9.53
C LYS A 25 34.35 -30.14 -10.90
N ALA A 26 34.10 -28.92 -11.33
CA ALA A 26 34.95 -28.18 -12.27
C ALA A 26 35.09 -26.71 -11.78
N PRO A 27 36.31 -26.14 -11.74
CA PRO A 27 36.53 -24.77 -11.29
C PRO A 27 36.38 -23.74 -12.42
N PRO A 28 35.96 -22.50 -12.14
CA PRO A 28 36.00 -21.43 -13.13
C PRO A 28 37.40 -20.80 -13.23
N THR A 29 37.89 -20.71 -14.46
CA THR A 29 39.05 -19.96 -14.93
C THR A 29 38.91 -18.46 -14.62
N LYS A 30 39.87 -17.91 -13.87
CA LYS A 30 40.08 -16.46 -13.71
C LYS A 30 40.69 -15.88 -14.99
N GLN A 31 39.90 -15.17 -15.79
CA GLN A 31 40.43 -14.29 -16.84
C GLN A 31 40.83 -12.94 -16.23
N GLN A 32 42.10 -12.61 -16.40
CA GLN A 32 42.72 -11.32 -16.12
C GLN A 32 42.10 -10.24 -17.02
N ARG A 33 41.55 -9.18 -16.43
CA ARG A 33 41.29 -7.92 -17.15
C ARG A 33 42.39 -6.91 -16.78
N ALA A 34 43.23 -6.61 -17.75
CA ALA A 34 44.21 -5.54 -17.72
C ALA A 34 43.49 -4.18 -17.68
N ALA A 35 43.77 -3.37 -16.65
CA ALA A 35 43.34 -1.99 -16.57
C ALA A 35 44.26 -1.10 -17.41
N LYS A 36 43.76 -0.60 -18.54
CA LYS A 36 44.41 0.45 -19.33
C LYS A 36 44.22 1.80 -18.63
N LYS A 37 45.34 2.39 -18.20
CA LYS A 37 45.53 3.80 -17.83
C LYS A 37 44.96 4.71 -18.92
N ALA A 38 44.03 5.60 -18.54
CA ALA A 38 43.63 6.74 -19.35
C ALA A 38 43.97 8.03 -18.59
N THR A 39 44.93 8.75 -19.15
CA THR A 39 45.52 10.01 -18.72
C THR A 39 44.47 11.13 -18.82
N ARG A 40 44.31 11.90 -17.75
CA ARG A 40 43.38 13.03 -17.65
C ARG A 40 44.14 14.34 -17.96
N PRO A 41 43.73 15.15 -18.95
CA PRO A 41 44.40 16.43 -19.23
C PRO A 41 43.97 17.54 -18.26
N ALA A 42 44.90 18.46 -18.04
CA ALA A 42 44.86 19.57 -17.07
C ALA A 42 43.78 20.64 -17.37
N PRO A 43 43.26 21.33 -16.33
CA PRO A 43 42.32 22.44 -16.50
C PRO A 43 43.01 23.76 -16.89
N LYS A 44 42.41 24.48 -17.85
CA LYS A 44 42.77 25.85 -18.25
C LYS A 44 42.43 26.88 -17.16
N PRO A 45 43.16 28.02 -17.08
CA PRO A 45 43.02 29.00 -16.02
C PRO A 45 41.79 29.92 -16.19
N ALA A 46 41.17 30.26 -15.07
CA ALA A 46 40.01 31.13 -14.95
C ALA A 46 40.36 32.61 -15.21
N THR A 47 39.51 33.25 -16.01
CA THR A 47 39.60 34.66 -16.38
C THR A 47 39.10 35.56 -15.25
N ARG A 48 39.96 36.50 -14.86
CA ARG A 48 39.78 37.53 -13.84
C ARG A 48 38.75 38.56 -14.31
N ARG A 49 37.64 38.77 -13.58
CA ARG A 49 36.75 39.94 -13.78
C ARG A 49 37.14 41.07 -12.82
N PRO A 50 37.07 42.35 -13.26
CA PRO A 50 37.46 43.49 -12.44
C PRO A 50 36.37 43.90 -11.46
N ALA A 51 36.81 44.37 -10.29
CA ALA A 51 36.01 44.99 -9.26
C ALA A 51 35.60 46.41 -9.68
N THR A 52 34.31 46.72 -9.62
CA THR A 52 33.78 48.08 -9.78
C THR A 52 33.26 48.62 -8.45
N ALA A 53 33.97 49.65 -8.00
CA ALA A 53 33.49 50.89 -7.40
C ALA A 53 32.50 50.84 -6.22
N ALA A 54 33.06 51.14 -5.05
CA ALA A 54 32.36 51.58 -3.85
C ALA A 54 31.66 52.94 -4.05
N LYS A 55 30.48 53.09 -3.42
CA LYS A 55 29.87 54.39 -3.09
C LYS A 55 29.27 54.36 -1.67
N PRO A 56 29.14 55.54 -1.02
CA PRO A 56 29.39 55.71 0.41
C PRO A 56 28.17 55.54 1.32
N LYS A 57 28.51 55.27 2.59
CA LYS A 57 27.66 55.05 3.76
C LYS A 57 26.76 56.25 4.08
N ALA A 58 25.44 56.01 4.13
CA ALA A 58 24.52 56.81 4.93
C ALA A 58 24.36 56.16 6.32
N LYS A 59 24.67 56.92 7.37
CA LYS A 59 24.53 56.50 8.79
C LYS A 59 23.04 56.47 9.16
N ALA A 60 22.44 55.28 9.22
CA ALA A 60 21.17 55.06 9.89
C ALA A 60 21.42 54.60 11.34
N LYS A 61 20.70 55.22 12.28
CA LYS A 61 20.81 54.99 13.72
C LYS A 61 20.52 53.52 14.07
N ARG A 62 21.43 52.96 14.87
CA ARG A 62 21.45 51.59 15.40
C ARG A 62 20.28 51.36 16.36
N ALA A 63 19.23 50.70 15.90
CA ALA A 63 18.24 50.06 16.78
C ALA A 63 18.79 48.68 17.18
N THR A 64 18.98 48.48 18.47
CA THR A 64 19.37 47.20 19.10
C THR A 64 18.27 46.16 18.90
N ARG A 65 18.32 45.43 17.78
CA ARG A 65 17.58 44.18 17.63
C ARG A 65 18.28 43.07 18.42
N ARG A 66 17.59 42.61 19.47
CA ARG A 66 17.84 41.35 20.17
C ARG A 66 18.06 40.23 19.14
N PRO A 67 19.06 39.34 19.29
CA PRO A 67 19.18 38.19 18.43
C PRO A 67 17.94 37.30 18.64
N VAL A 68 17.04 37.30 17.67
CA VAL A 68 16.05 36.22 17.55
C VAL A 68 16.85 35.01 17.13
N ALA A 69 16.92 34.01 18.02
CA ALA A 69 17.52 32.73 17.74
C ALA A 69 16.99 32.25 16.38
N SER A 70 17.91 32.01 15.45
CA SER A 70 17.62 31.31 14.21
C SER A 70 17.06 29.96 14.63
N ALA A 71 15.74 29.79 14.49
CA ALA A 71 15.11 28.50 14.65
C ALA A 71 15.81 27.55 13.68
N ALA A 72 16.41 26.49 14.23
CA ALA A 72 16.92 25.37 13.44
C ALA A 72 15.86 24.95 12.41
N PRO A 73 16.26 24.50 11.20
CA PRO A 73 15.32 24.14 10.14
C PRO A 73 14.28 23.19 10.71
N GLY A 74 13.07 23.73 10.82
CA GLY A 74 12.00 23.15 11.61
C GLY A 74 11.63 21.78 11.08
N TRP A 75 11.76 20.77 11.93
CA TRP A 75 10.90 19.61 11.85
C TRP A 75 9.46 20.12 11.84
N ALA A 76 8.79 19.98 10.71
CA ALA A 76 7.35 20.13 10.65
C ALA A 76 6.75 19.22 11.74
N PRO A 77 5.74 19.69 12.50
CA PRO A 77 5.12 18.87 13.53
C PRO A 77 4.65 17.55 12.88
N GLN A 78 5.15 16.43 13.39
CA GLN A 78 4.66 15.09 13.04
C GLN A 78 3.18 15.03 13.44
N VAL A 79 2.28 15.32 12.51
CA VAL A 79 0.86 15.06 12.69
C VAL A 79 0.70 13.55 12.57
N SER A 80 0.57 12.86 13.70
CA SER A 80 0.34 11.42 13.72
C SER A 80 -0.96 11.10 12.98
N TRP A 81 -1.10 9.89 12.41
CA TRP A 81 -2.39 9.43 11.88
C TRP A 81 -3.48 9.58 12.94
N GLY A 82 -3.16 9.35 14.22
CA GLY A 82 -4.04 9.67 15.34
C GLY A 82 -4.52 11.11 15.30
N ALA A 83 -3.63 12.11 15.25
CA ALA A 83 -4.01 13.52 15.20
C ALA A 83 -4.75 13.92 13.89
N LEU A 84 -4.42 13.30 12.75
CA LEU A 84 -5.08 13.56 11.47
C LEU A 84 -6.46 12.87 11.41
N VAL A 85 -6.57 11.67 11.99
CA VAL A 85 -7.81 10.93 12.23
C VAL A 85 -8.64 11.60 13.28
N ASP A 86 -8.07 12.17 14.32
CA ASP A 86 -8.75 12.93 15.37
C ASP A 86 -9.22 14.28 14.82
N SER A 87 -8.45 14.95 13.97
CA SER A 87 -8.89 16.15 13.27
C SER A 87 -10.01 15.83 12.27
N LEU A 88 -9.87 14.74 11.52
CA LEU A 88 -10.92 14.26 10.63
C LEU A 88 -12.14 13.76 11.42
N ASN A 89 -11.94 13.05 12.53
CA ASN A 89 -12.97 12.50 13.42
C ASN A 89 -13.65 13.64 14.15
N ALA A 90 -12.97 14.73 14.52
CA ALA A 90 -13.57 15.93 15.10
C ALA A 90 -14.45 16.66 14.08
N ARG A 91 -14.04 16.72 12.81
CA ARG A 91 -14.90 17.23 11.72
C ARG A 91 -16.08 16.29 11.42
N VAL A 92 -15.92 15.00 11.70
CA VAL A 92 -16.88 13.93 11.38
C VAL A 92 -17.80 13.60 12.58
N ALA A 93 -17.42 13.90 13.82
CA ALA A 93 -18.17 13.74 15.06
C ALA A 93 -19.35 14.71 15.18
N ILE A 94 -19.49 15.65 14.25
CA ILE A 94 -20.62 16.58 14.18
C ILE A 94 -21.94 15.81 13.93
N ARG A 95 -21.90 14.56 13.43
CA ARG A 95 -23.07 13.64 13.41
C ARG A 95 -22.66 12.19 13.64
N SER A 96 -22.95 11.64 14.82
CA SER A 96 -22.94 10.19 15.06
C SER A 96 -24.18 9.58 14.39
N VAL A 97 -23.99 8.90 13.25
CA VAL A 97 -25.07 8.09 12.65
C VAL A 97 -25.16 6.80 13.45
N SER A 98 -26.32 6.53 14.06
CA SER A 98 -26.53 5.27 14.78
C SER A 98 -26.55 4.10 13.79
N LEU A 99 -26.09 2.91 14.20
CA LEU A 99 -26.15 1.72 13.35
C LEU A 99 -27.60 1.42 12.91
N ALA A 100 -28.57 1.62 13.80
CA ALA A 100 -29.98 1.44 13.50
C ALA A 100 -30.46 2.41 12.41
N GLU A 101 -30.10 3.69 12.50
CA GLU A 101 -30.42 4.70 11.48
C GLU A 101 -29.77 4.37 10.14
N PHE A 102 -28.51 3.94 10.15
CA PHE A 102 -27.80 3.53 8.94
C PHE A 102 -28.46 2.32 8.27
N LEU A 103 -28.81 1.29 9.05
CA LEU A 103 -29.50 0.10 8.53
C LEU A 103 -30.91 0.41 8.03
N ALA A 104 -31.55 1.45 8.56
CA ALA A 104 -32.86 1.91 8.12
C ALA A 104 -32.80 2.80 6.86
N ARG A 105 -31.61 3.28 6.43
CA ARG A 105 -31.50 4.09 5.21
C ARG A 105 -31.80 3.21 3.99
N PRO A 106 -32.79 3.61 3.16
CA PRO A 106 -33.00 2.95 1.88
C PRO A 106 -31.73 3.12 1.04
N MET A 107 -31.12 2.00 0.66
CA MET A 107 -30.09 2.04 -0.38
C MET A 107 -30.73 2.57 -1.66
N PRO A 108 -30.07 3.47 -2.41
CA PRO A 108 -30.61 3.96 -3.67
C PRO A 108 -31.04 2.77 -4.54
N SER A 109 -32.25 2.88 -5.12
CA SER A 109 -32.86 1.77 -5.84
C SER A 109 -31.96 1.34 -7.00
N LEU A 110 -32.02 0.04 -7.33
CA LEU A 110 -31.21 -0.67 -8.35
C LEU A 110 -31.12 0.02 -9.73
N THR A 111 -31.92 1.04 -10.01
CA THR A 111 -32.06 1.70 -11.32
C THR A 111 -30.89 2.61 -11.71
N THR A 112 -29.96 2.90 -10.79
CA THR A 112 -28.72 3.67 -11.08
C THR A 112 -27.45 2.90 -10.68
N LEU A 113 -27.54 1.59 -10.50
CA LEU A 113 -26.35 0.81 -10.18
C LEU A 113 -25.43 0.70 -11.40
N PRO A 114 -24.12 0.84 -11.19
CA PRO A 114 -23.17 0.60 -12.25
C PRO A 114 -23.23 -0.88 -12.66
N PRO A 115 -23.03 -1.19 -13.96
CA PRO A 115 -23.12 -2.56 -14.47
C PRO A 115 -22.25 -3.50 -13.64
N PRO A 116 -22.61 -4.78 -13.46
CA PRO A 116 -21.85 -5.70 -12.63
C PRO A 116 -20.38 -5.72 -13.04
N LEU A 117 -19.48 -5.71 -12.06
CA LEU A 117 -18.05 -5.83 -12.34
C LEU A 117 -17.80 -7.21 -12.97
N ALA A 118 -17.11 -7.23 -14.11
CA ALA A 118 -16.53 -8.47 -14.59
C ALA A 118 -15.55 -8.97 -13.52
N PRO A 119 -15.74 -10.19 -12.97
CA PRO A 119 -14.83 -10.72 -11.98
C PRO A 119 -13.45 -10.87 -12.60
N THR A 120 -12.47 -10.13 -12.07
CA THR A 120 -11.08 -10.33 -12.46
C THR A 120 -10.51 -11.43 -11.59
N GLY A 121 -10.11 -12.55 -12.20
CA GLY A 121 -9.36 -13.58 -11.47
C GLY A 121 -8.13 -13.00 -10.75
N ASN A 122 -7.83 -13.53 -9.58
CA ASN A 122 -6.71 -13.11 -8.74
C ASN A 122 -5.37 -13.12 -9.50
N VAL A 123 -4.42 -12.30 -9.05
CA VAL A 123 -3.03 -12.34 -9.49
C VAL A 123 -2.45 -13.69 -9.09
N ASP A 124 -1.88 -14.45 -10.03
CA ASP A 124 -1.16 -15.68 -9.68
C ASP A 124 0.17 -15.33 -8.98
N THR A 125 0.24 -15.60 -7.68
CA THR A 125 1.44 -15.34 -6.85
C THR A 125 2.66 -16.14 -7.25
N ASN A 126 2.49 -17.22 -8.03
CA ASN A 126 3.58 -18.07 -8.51
C ASN A 126 4.05 -17.72 -9.93
N ALA A 127 3.32 -16.86 -10.65
CA ALA A 127 3.70 -16.41 -11.98
C ALA A 127 4.98 -15.55 -11.94
N PRO A 128 5.72 -15.39 -13.04
CA PRO A 128 6.87 -14.48 -13.12
C PRO A 128 6.54 -13.03 -12.73
N ASP A 129 7.52 -12.32 -12.18
CA ASP A 129 7.40 -10.97 -11.63
C ASP A 129 6.70 -9.98 -12.59
N ALA A 130 7.13 -9.93 -13.86
CA ALA A 130 6.50 -9.08 -14.87
C ALA A 130 5.03 -9.44 -15.15
N GLN A 131 4.69 -10.73 -15.15
CA GLN A 131 3.31 -11.18 -15.35
C GLN A 131 2.42 -10.80 -14.17
N ARG A 132 2.91 -10.92 -12.93
CA ARG A 132 2.18 -10.48 -11.74
C ARG A 132 1.93 -8.97 -11.77
N ALA A 133 2.98 -8.19 -12.05
CA ALA A 133 2.88 -6.73 -12.13
C ALA A 133 1.88 -6.27 -13.20
N ARG A 134 1.96 -6.81 -14.42
CA ARG A 134 1.03 -6.48 -15.51
C ARG A 134 -0.41 -6.90 -15.19
N ARG A 135 -0.61 -8.09 -14.58
CA ARG A 135 -1.93 -8.56 -14.17
C ARG A 135 -2.54 -7.63 -13.11
N PHE A 136 -1.77 -7.26 -12.09
CA PHE A 136 -2.22 -6.35 -11.04
C PHE A 136 -2.50 -4.95 -11.60
N LEU A 137 -1.63 -4.41 -12.45
CA LEU A 137 -1.84 -3.10 -13.08
C LEU A 137 -3.11 -3.06 -13.94
N SER A 138 -3.40 -4.13 -14.67
CA SER A 138 -4.66 -4.27 -15.41
C SER A 138 -5.88 -4.21 -14.48
N MET A 139 -5.81 -4.88 -13.33
CA MET A 139 -6.88 -4.82 -12.32
C MET A 139 -7.00 -3.42 -11.71
N ALA A 140 -5.87 -2.77 -11.40
CA ALA A 140 -5.81 -1.41 -10.88
C ALA A 140 -6.44 -0.40 -11.85
N ARG A 141 -6.13 -0.50 -13.15
CA ARG A 141 -6.75 0.31 -14.20
C ARG A 141 -8.26 0.11 -14.28
N ALA A 142 -8.74 -1.13 -14.19
CA ALA A 142 -10.18 -1.43 -14.19
C ALA A 142 -10.88 -0.83 -12.95
N CYS A 143 -10.30 -1.00 -11.75
CA CYS A 143 -10.81 -0.40 -10.51
C CYS A 143 -10.87 1.12 -10.60
N VAL A 144 -9.79 1.77 -11.02
CA VAL A 144 -9.75 3.23 -11.12
C VAL A 144 -10.67 3.74 -12.24
N GLY A 145 -10.77 3.03 -13.37
CA GLY A 145 -11.72 3.35 -14.43
C GLY A 145 -13.18 3.25 -13.99
N ASP A 146 -13.52 2.25 -13.18
CA ASP A 146 -14.86 2.11 -12.60
C ASP A 146 -15.18 3.27 -11.64
N LEU A 147 -14.25 3.61 -10.75
CA LEU A 147 -14.49 4.60 -9.68
C LEU A 147 -14.25 6.06 -10.09
N HIS A 148 -13.50 6.32 -11.17
CA HIS A 148 -13.04 7.67 -11.58
C HIS A 148 -13.22 7.89 -13.09
N GLY A 149 -14.27 7.33 -13.69
CA GLY A 149 -14.49 7.38 -15.15
C GLY A 149 -14.57 8.81 -15.72
N ASP A 150 -14.92 9.79 -14.88
CA ASP A 150 -14.95 11.21 -15.16
C ASP A 150 -13.56 11.88 -15.19
N ARG A 151 -12.54 11.24 -14.62
CA ARG A 151 -11.19 11.82 -14.53
C ARG A 151 -10.36 11.60 -15.80
N PRO A 152 -9.43 12.54 -16.11
CA PRO A 152 -8.50 12.39 -17.21
C PRO A 152 -7.72 11.07 -17.15
N LEU A 153 -7.43 10.48 -18.32
CA LEU A 153 -6.73 9.19 -18.42
C LEU A 153 -5.39 9.21 -17.65
N ALA A 154 -4.62 10.29 -17.75
CA ALA A 154 -3.35 10.44 -17.04
C ALA A 154 -3.50 10.37 -15.52
N ALA A 155 -4.56 10.99 -14.96
CA ALA A 155 -4.82 10.94 -13.52
C ALA A 155 -5.25 9.54 -13.06
N ARG A 156 -6.02 8.84 -13.91
CA ARG A 156 -6.41 7.44 -13.65
C ARG A 156 -5.20 6.50 -13.69
N GLU A 157 -4.34 6.67 -14.68
CA GLU A 157 -3.12 5.88 -14.82
C GLU A 157 -2.16 6.11 -13.64
N ASN A 158 -1.98 7.37 -13.22
CA ASN A 158 -1.16 7.70 -12.07
C ASN A 158 -1.64 7.01 -10.79
N MET A 159 -2.95 7.00 -10.55
CA MET A 159 -3.55 6.27 -9.42
C MET A 159 -3.36 4.77 -9.53
N ALA A 160 -3.53 4.18 -10.72
CA ALA A 160 -3.34 2.75 -10.93
C ALA A 160 -1.87 2.33 -10.64
N ARG A 161 -0.90 3.16 -11.05
CA ARG A 161 0.52 2.96 -10.74
C ARG A 161 0.81 3.11 -9.24
N LEU A 162 0.26 4.13 -8.56
CA LEU A 162 0.41 4.22 -7.10
C LEU A 162 -0.07 2.93 -6.41
N LEU A 163 -1.24 2.40 -6.79
CA LEU A 163 -1.76 1.16 -6.22
C LEU A 163 -0.83 -0.04 -6.48
N LEU A 164 -0.24 -0.12 -7.69
CA LEU A 164 0.77 -1.13 -8.01
C LEU A 164 2.01 -0.98 -7.12
N HIS A 165 2.53 0.23 -6.93
CA HIS A 165 3.73 0.47 -6.13
C HIS A 165 3.50 0.08 -4.66
N MET A 166 2.33 0.43 -4.13
CA MET A 166 1.91 0.04 -2.78
C MET A 166 1.86 -1.48 -2.61
N ALA A 167 1.33 -2.18 -3.62
CA ALA A 167 1.23 -3.63 -3.58
C ALA A 167 2.61 -4.32 -3.75
N TRP A 168 3.43 -3.77 -4.64
CA TRP A 168 4.78 -4.26 -4.89
C TRP A 168 5.69 -4.10 -3.68
N ASN A 169 5.68 -2.93 -3.04
CA ASN A 169 6.46 -2.69 -1.82
C ASN A 169 6.03 -3.59 -0.65
N GLY A 170 4.75 -3.96 -0.57
CA GLY A 170 4.24 -4.82 0.50
C GLY A 170 4.70 -6.28 0.39
N SER A 171 4.64 -6.86 -0.80
CA SER A 171 4.84 -8.31 -0.97
C SER A 171 5.46 -8.74 -2.30
N LYS A 172 5.82 -7.79 -3.18
CA LYS A 172 6.12 -8.05 -4.60
C LYS A 172 5.05 -8.89 -5.29
N LEU A 173 3.81 -8.79 -4.81
CA LEU A 173 2.65 -9.59 -5.21
C LEU A 173 2.84 -11.11 -5.01
N ARG A 174 3.63 -11.53 -4.01
CA ARG A 174 3.93 -12.95 -3.72
C ARG A 174 3.11 -13.53 -2.58
N PHE A 175 2.51 -12.67 -1.75
CA PHE A 175 1.79 -13.08 -0.55
C PHE A 175 0.40 -12.46 -0.54
N ARG A 176 -0.62 -13.29 -0.26
CA ARG A 176 -2.01 -12.83 -0.05
C ARG A 176 -2.39 -12.79 1.43
N ARG A 177 -1.74 -13.61 2.25
CA ARG A 177 -2.09 -13.80 3.66
C ARG A 177 -1.68 -12.60 4.49
N GLN A 178 -2.64 -11.92 5.10
CA GLN A 178 -2.37 -10.89 6.11
C GLN A 178 -1.84 -11.58 7.38
N GLY A 179 -0.58 -12.01 7.37
CA GLY A 179 0.00 -12.84 8.43
C GLY A 179 1.04 -12.12 9.27
N GLY A 180 0.82 -12.10 10.59
CA GLY A 180 1.84 -11.90 11.64
C GLY A 180 2.71 -13.15 11.81
N GLY A 181 3.30 -13.65 10.72
CA GLY A 181 4.19 -14.80 10.73
C GLY A 181 5.66 -14.37 10.77
N GLN A 182 6.26 -14.47 11.96
CA GLN A 182 7.70 -14.52 12.26
C GLN A 182 8.57 -13.49 11.51
N VAL A 183 8.43 -12.23 11.91
CA VAL A 183 9.57 -11.30 11.97
C VAL A 183 9.62 -10.85 13.42
N ASP A 184 10.78 -10.94 14.05
CA ASP A 184 11.04 -10.70 15.47
C ASP A 184 10.71 -9.27 15.98
N ASP A 185 9.94 -8.47 15.23
CA ASP A 185 9.70 -7.04 15.50
C ASP A 185 8.22 -6.69 15.82
N GLY A 186 7.34 -7.68 16.00
CA GLY A 186 6.14 -7.57 16.82
C GLY A 186 5.01 -6.57 16.47
N THR A 187 5.07 -5.75 15.41
CA THR A 187 4.06 -4.67 15.20
C THR A 187 3.76 -4.27 13.73
N GLY A 188 3.81 -5.21 12.78
CA GLY A 188 3.56 -4.90 11.34
C GLY A 188 2.20 -5.38 10.80
N PRO A 189 1.57 -4.65 9.85
CA PRO A 189 0.45 -5.18 9.08
C PRO A 189 0.86 -6.44 8.31
N GLY A 190 -0.09 -7.36 8.16
CA GLY A 190 0.13 -8.64 7.49
C GLY A 190 0.54 -8.51 6.02
N ARG A 191 1.10 -9.60 5.48
CA ARG A 191 1.55 -9.71 4.08
C ARG A 191 0.41 -9.98 3.08
N GLY A 192 -0.50 -9.03 2.88
CA GLY A 192 -1.42 -9.07 1.73
C GLY A 192 -0.81 -8.52 0.44
N LEU A 193 -1.52 -8.68 -0.69
CA LEU A 193 -1.11 -8.00 -1.93
C LEU A 193 -1.02 -6.50 -1.70
N ILE A 194 -2.03 -5.90 -1.09
CA ILE A 194 -1.95 -4.55 -0.50
C ILE A 194 -1.99 -4.74 1.02
N PRO A 195 -0.92 -4.38 1.75
CA PRO A 195 -0.90 -4.51 3.21
C PRO A 195 -1.92 -3.54 3.82
N PHE A 196 -2.77 -4.08 4.69
CA PHE A 196 -3.83 -3.34 5.36
C PHE A 196 -3.79 -3.59 6.86
N GLU A 197 -3.92 -2.52 7.63
CA GLU A 197 -4.14 -2.60 9.06
C GLU A 197 -5.64 -2.73 9.33
N ALA A 198 -6.03 -3.53 10.33
CA ALA A 198 -7.42 -3.78 10.68
C ALA A 198 -8.17 -2.47 11.00
N HIS A 199 -7.62 -1.63 11.88
CA HIS A 199 -8.24 -0.33 12.18
C HIS A 199 -8.39 0.56 10.92
N ARG A 200 -7.45 0.54 9.97
CA ARG A 200 -7.59 1.30 8.71
C ARG A 200 -8.73 0.78 7.84
N ALA A 201 -8.89 -0.53 7.75
CA ALA A 201 -10.00 -1.14 7.03
C ALA A 201 -11.33 -0.75 7.68
N LYS A 202 -11.39 -0.77 9.03
CA LYS A 202 -12.53 -0.28 9.80
C LYS A 202 -12.83 1.18 9.49
N ASP A 203 -11.87 2.07 9.71
CA ASP A 203 -12.05 3.51 9.50
C ASP A 203 -12.52 3.83 8.08
N THR A 204 -11.96 3.14 7.09
CA THR A 204 -12.34 3.30 5.69
C THR A 204 -13.81 2.96 5.49
N LEU A 205 -14.23 1.77 5.93
CA LEU A 205 -15.60 1.29 5.75
C LEU A 205 -16.60 2.13 6.57
N ILE A 206 -16.26 2.49 7.81
CA ILE A 206 -17.13 3.31 8.68
C ILE A 206 -17.27 4.73 8.11
N ARG A 207 -16.21 5.34 7.57
CA ARG A 207 -16.31 6.67 6.96
C ARG A 207 -17.18 6.68 5.72
N LEU A 208 -17.11 5.63 4.90
CA LEU A 208 -17.98 5.48 3.75
C LEU A 208 -19.48 5.40 4.13
N THR A 209 -19.84 4.97 5.35
CA THR A 209 -21.25 4.98 5.80
C THR A 209 -21.83 6.39 5.93
N ARG A 210 -20.97 7.39 6.10
CA ARG A 210 -21.35 8.80 6.26
C ARG A 210 -21.40 9.56 4.93
N ALA A 211 -20.82 9.01 3.87
CA ALA A 211 -20.98 9.52 2.52
C ALA A 211 -22.32 9.04 1.93
N SER A 212 -22.83 9.74 0.92
CA SER A 212 -23.93 9.22 0.10
C SER A 212 -23.53 7.87 -0.46
N ALA A 213 -24.45 6.90 -0.48
CA ALA A 213 -24.22 5.62 -1.11
C ALA A 213 -23.79 5.86 -2.55
N ASP A 214 -22.53 5.51 -2.83
CA ASP A 214 -21.87 5.73 -4.11
C ASP A 214 -21.39 4.37 -4.65
N ARG A 215 -20.97 4.37 -5.91
CA ARG A 215 -20.44 3.21 -6.63
C ARG A 215 -19.45 2.39 -5.80
N THR A 216 -18.54 3.05 -5.09
CA THR A 216 -17.53 2.40 -4.23
C THR A 216 -18.16 1.47 -3.18
N VAL A 217 -19.22 1.93 -2.52
CA VAL A 217 -19.93 1.19 -1.46
C VAL A 217 -20.61 -0.05 -2.03
N HIS A 218 -21.27 0.10 -3.18
CA HIS A 218 -21.90 -1.02 -3.88
C HIS A 218 -20.87 -2.06 -4.31
N ARG A 219 -19.76 -1.65 -4.94
CA ARG A 219 -18.70 -2.57 -5.36
C ARG A 219 -18.10 -3.35 -4.20
N LEU A 220 -17.82 -2.69 -3.08
CA LEU A 220 -17.27 -3.35 -1.91
C LEU A 220 -18.26 -4.37 -1.32
N GLY A 221 -19.55 -4.03 -1.25
CA GLY A 221 -20.60 -4.95 -0.79
C GLY A 221 -20.77 -6.17 -1.70
N ASP A 222 -20.74 -5.96 -3.02
CA ASP A 222 -20.87 -7.01 -4.04
C ASP A 222 -19.65 -7.95 -4.04
N LEU A 223 -18.43 -7.38 -4.06
CA LEU A 223 -17.18 -8.14 -4.03
C LEU A 223 -17.01 -8.94 -2.74
N ALA A 224 -17.58 -8.45 -1.63
CA ALA A 224 -17.63 -9.18 -0.37
C ALA A 224 -18.66 -10.32 -0.36
N GLY A 225 -19.70 -10.26 -1.22
CA GLY A 225 -20.83 -11.19 -1.20
C GLY A 225 -21.73 -11.03 0.04
N LEU A 226 -21.60 -9.92 0.77
CA LEU A 226 -22.32 -9.64 2.02
C LEU A 226 -23.34 -8.50 1.88
N GLY A 227 -23.28 -7.76 0.77
CA GLY A 227 -23.90 -6.45 0.65
C GLY A 227 -23.25 -5.42 1.57
N TRP A 228 -23.60 -4.15 1.37
CA TRP A 228 -23.03 -3.05 2.16
C TRP A 228 -23.33 -3.15 3.68
N PRO A 229 -24.57 -3.45 4.12
CA PRO A 229 -24.86 -3.60 5.55
C PRO A 229 -24.05 -4.73 6.23
N GLY A 230 -23.91 -5.87 5.56
CA GLY A 230 -23.12 -7.00 6.08
C GLY A 230 -21.63 -6.65 6.21
N LEU A 231 -21.10 -5.93 5.22
CA LEU A 231 -19.72 -5.45 5.25
C LEU A 231 -19.47 -4.45 6.38
N VAL A 232 -20.39 -3.52 6.63
CA VAL A 232 -20.29 -2.55 7.74
C VAL A 232 -20.34 -3.26 9.10
N ARG A 233 -21.18 -4.29 9.27
CA ARG A 233 -21.17 -5.10 10.50
C ARG A 233 -19.82 -5.77 10.74
N CYS A 234 -19.20 -6.32 9.68
CA CYS A 234 -17.85 -6.87 9.76
C CYS A 234 -16.79 -5.79 10.07
N ALA A 235 -16.98 -4.56 9.61
CA ALA A 235 -16.07 -3.47 9.94
C ALA A 235 -16.16 -3.09 11.43
N LEU A 236 -17.37 -3.06 12.00
CA LEU A 236 -17.58 -2.71 13.40
C LEU A 236 -16.95 -3.69 14.39
N SER A 237 -16.80 -4.97 14.00
CA SER A 237 -16.11 -5.99 14.81
C SER A 237 -14.58 -5.90 14.79
N LEU A 238 -14.00 -5.02 13.97
CA LEU A 238 -12.56 -4.79 13.98
C LEU A 238 -12.12 -3.91 15.17
N PRO A 239 -10.89 -4.12 15.68
CA PRO A 239 -10.36 -3.29 16.75
C PRO A 239 -10.19 -1.84 16.31
N GLU A 240 -10.33 -0.92 17.27
CA GLU A 240 -9.93 0.49 17.09
C GLU A 240 -8.39 0.60 17.07
N TRP A 241 -7.89 1.71 16.53
CA TRP A 241 -6.47 2.04 16.68
C TRP A 241 -6.12 2.31 18.14
N ALA A 242 -4.99 1.75 18.60
CA ALA A 242 -4.44 2.04 19.91
C ALA A 242 -2.91 2.23 19.84
N PRO A 243 -2.32 3.00 20.78
CA PRO A 243 -0.88 3.24 20.84
C PRO A 243 -0.06 1.95 20.82
N GLY A 244 1.11 1.98 20.16
CA GLY A 244 2.00 0.82 20.03
C GLY A 244 1.55 -0.21 18.98
N GLY A 245 0.72 0.19 18.00
CA GLY A 245 0.29 -0.71 16.92
C GLY A 245 -0.79 -1.72 17.32
N ARG A 246 -1.37 -1.57 18.53
CA ARG A 246 -2.52 -2.37 18.96
C ARG A 246 -3.70 -2.05 18.04
N GLY A 247 -4.34 -3.09 17.49
CA GLY A 247 -5.39 -2.96 16.47
C GLY A 247 -4.91 -2.88 15.03
N ALA A 248 -3.61 -3.06 14.76
CA ALA A 248 -3.11 -3.22 13.39
C ALA A 248 -3.44 -4.60 12.80
N ALA A 249 -3.41 -5.65 13.61
CA ALA A 249 -3.71 -7.02 13.18
C ALA A 249 -5.22 -7.28 13.11
N PHE A 250 -5.62 -8.08 12.12
CA PHE A 250 -6.98 -8.63 12.05
C PHE A 250 -7.15 -9.72 13.12
N PRO A 251 -8.33 -9.81 13.78
CA PRO A 251 -8.64 -10.96 14.63
C PRO A 251 -8.60 -12.27 13.85
N ASP A 252 -8.21 -13.35 14.52
CA ASP A 252 -8.18 -14.68 13.90
C ASP A 252 -9.56 -15.08 13.38
N GLY A 253 -9.59 -15.61 12.14
CA GLY A 253 -10.84 -16.02 11.48
C GLY A 253 -11.75 -14.85 11.05
N HIS A 254 -11.32 -13.60 11.18
CA HIS A 254 -12.14 -12.45 10.80
C HIS A 254 -12.45 -12.45 9.30
N ILE A 255 -13.72 -12.25 8.94
CA ILE A 255 -14.23 -12.34 7.56
C ILE A 255 -13.46 -11.39 6.62
N LEU A 256 -13.23 -10.14 7.04
CA LEU A 256 -12.48 -9.16 6.23
C LEU A 256 -11.05 -9.61 5.91
N ALA A 257 -10.36 -10.28 6.84
CA ALA A 257 -9.03 -10.83 6.56
C ALA A 257 -9.15 -11.91 5.48
N GLY A 258 -10.07 -12.86 5.64
CA GLY A 258 -10.32 -13.89 4.64
C GLY A 258 -10.76 -13.36 3.26
N LEU A 259 -11.43 -12.20 3.20
CA LEU A 259 -11.76 -11.53 1.93
C LEU A 259 -10.52 -10.94 1.26
N LEU A 260 -9.66 -10.24 2.02
CA LEU A 260 -8.40 -9.68 1.53
C LEU A 260 -7.45 -10.76 1.00
N GLU A 261 -7.52 -11.97 1.56
CA GLU A 261 -6.69 -13.11 1.15
C GLU A 261 -7.19 -13.81 -0.12
N ARG A 262 -8.50 -13.80 -0.36
CA ARG A 262 -9.15 -14.59 -1.41
C ARG A 262 -9.61 -13.76 -2.60
N ASN A 263 -9.70 -12.43 -2.45
CA ASN A 263 -10.22 -11.54 -3.49
C ASN A 263 -9.33 -10.29 -3.63
N ASP A 264 -8.41 -10.36 -4.59
CA ASP A 264 -7.47 -9.29 -4.89
C ASP A 264 -8.18 -8.01 -5.37
N GLN A 265 -9.32 -8.18 -6.05
CA GLN A 265 -10.17 -7.08 -6.50
C GLN A 265 -10.79 -6.37 -5.28
N PHE A 266 -11.30 -7.10 -4.29
CA PHE A 266 -11.79 -6.52 -3.04
C PHE A 266 -10.69 -5.71 -2.33
N ALA A 267 -9.49 -6.26 -2.19
CA ALA A 267 -8.36 -5.57 -1.57
C ALA A 267 -8.01 -4.26 -2.30
N LEU A 268 -8.04 -4.28 -3.63
CA LEU A 268 -7.78 -3.11 -4.47
C LEU A 268 -8.86 -2.03 -4.36
N TYR A 269 -10.14 -2.40 -4.34
CA TYR A 269 -11.23 -1.46 -4.12
C TYR A 269 -11.17 -0.85 -2.72
N LEU A 270 -10.83 -1.65 -1.70
CA LEU A 270 -10.67 -1.15 -0.34
C LEU A 270 -9.49 -0.17 -0.26
N ALA A 271 -8.37 -0.48 -0.93
CA ALA A 271 -7.21 0.43 -1.03
C ALA A 271 -7.60 1.75 -1.67
N ARG A 272 -8.31 1.69 -2.79
CA ARG A 272 -8.75 2.90 -3.47
C ARG A 272 -9.73 3.70 -2.61
N ALA A 273 -10.65 3.05 -1.91
CA ALA A 273 -11.58 3.67 -0.98
C ALA A 273 -10.84 4.38 0.16
N ALA A 274 -9.83 3.75 0.77
CA ALA A 274 -9.02 4.38 1.79
C ALA A 274 -8.32 5.65 1.26
N LEU A 275 -7.78 5.58 0.03
CA LEU A 275 -7.18 6.74 -0.64
C LEU A 275 -8.19 7.84 -1.02
N LEU A 276 -9.48 7.55 -1.15
CA LEU A 276 -10.52 8.58 -1.40
C LEU A 276 -10.73 9.50 -0.20
N LEU A 277 -10.43 9.00 1.00
CA LEU A 277 -10.59 9.74 2.24
C LEU A 277 -9.44 10.72 2.48
N LEU A 278 -8.39 10.66 1.65
CA LEU A 278 -7.26 11.57 1.69
C LEU A 278 -7.59 12.82 0.87
N PRO A 279 -7.45 14.04 1.44
CA PRO A 279 -7.88 15.26 0.77
C PRO A 279 -6.95 15.70 -0.38
N MET A 280 -5.73 15.18 -0.44
CA MET A 280 -4.75 15.58 -1.44
C MET A 280 -4.85 14.70 -2.68
N ALA A 281 -4.72 15.31 -3.86
CA ALA A 281 -4.56 14.57 -5.10
C ALA A 281 -3.27 13.74 -5.05
N VAL A 282 -3.30 12.55 -5.66
CA VAL A 282 -2.10 11.72 -5.79
C VAL A 282 -1.11 12.42 -6.72
N PRO A 283 0.09 12.76 -6.24
CA PRO A 283 1.09 13.45 -7.05
C PRO A 283 1.68 12.51 -8.09
N VAL A 284 2.30 13.07 -9.13
CA VAL A 284 2.89 12.28 -10.23
C VAL A 284 4.34 11.93 -9.92
N GLY A 285 4.75 10.71 -10.24
CA GLY A 285 6.14 10.25 -10.22
C GLY A 285 6.57 9.57 -8.91
N ASN A 286 7.57 8.69 -9.02
CA ASN A 286 7.90 7.72 -7.96
C ASN A 286 8.41 8.34 -6.66
N ASN A 287 9.16 9.44 -6.74
CA ASN A 287 9.56 10.21 -5.56
C ASN A 287 8.34 10.72 -4.80
N ASN A 288 7.41 11.34 -5.53
CA ASN A 288 6.22 11.91 -4.91
C ASN A 288 5.25 10.84 -4.43
N HIS A 289 5.18 9.69 -5.12
CA HIS A 289 4.46 8.51 -4.65
C HIS A 289 5.03 8.00 -3.32
N ALA A 290 6.35 7.94 -3.17
CA ALA A 290 7.00 7.52 -1.93
C ALA A 290 6.68 8.46 -0.77
N GLU A 291 6.79 9.77 -0.98
CA GLU A 291 6.43 10.77 0.03
C GLU A 291 4.95 10.71 0.40
N TYR A 292 4.07 10.58 -0.59
CA TYR A 292 2.63 10.45 -0.38
C TYR A 292 2.28 9.17 0.39
N TRP A 293 2.86 8.04 -0.03
CA TRP A 293 2.68 6.75 0.65
C TRP A 293 3.21 6.78 2.08
N TYR A 294 4.38 7.36 2.34
CA TYR A 294 4.89 7.46 3.70
C TYR A 294 3.98 8.33 4.56
N LYS A 295 3.61 9.51 4.05
CA LYS A 295 2.79 10.50 4.76
C LYS A 295 1.38 10.01 5.07
N PHE A 296 0.76 9.18 4.21
CA PHE A 296 -0.64 8.81 4.38
C PHE A 296 -0.88 7.30 4.51
N TRP A 297 0.05 6.44 4.13
CA TRP A 297 -0.15 4.99 4.18
C TRP A 297 0.70 4.30 5.25
N ARG A 298 1.98 4.65 5.39
CA ARG A 298 2.90 3.98 6.32
C ARG A 298 3.58 4.96 7.29
N ILE A 299 2.86 5.37 8.33
CA ILE A 299 3.32 6.38 9.30
C ILE A 299 4.22 5.83 10.40
N SER A 300 4.24 4.52 10.63
CA SER A 300 4.94 3.91 11.78
C SER A 300 6.38 3.43 11.50
N ALA A 301 6.98 3.73 10.35
CA ALA A 301 8.33 3.28 10.06
C ALA A 301 9.37 4.05 10.91
N PRO A 302 10.31 3.36 11.61
CA PRO A 302 11.32 4.01 12.45
C PRO A 302 12.25 4.97 11.71
N ASP A 303 12.56 4.65 10.44
CA ASP A 303 13.35 5.49 9.54
C ASP A 303 12.49 5.91 8.32
N PRO A 304 11.95 7.15 8.34
CA PRO A 304 11.16 7.70 7.24
C PRO A 304 11.89 7.74 5.90
N ALA A 305 13.19 8.08 5.93
CA ALA A 305 13.99 8.29 4.74
C ALA A 305 14.32 6.96 4.08
N ALA A 306 14.73 5.96 4.87
CA ALA A 306 14.97 4.61 4.37
C ALA A 306 13.67 3.97 3.83
N ALA A 307 12.54 4.15 4.52
CA ALA A 307 11.25 3.63 4.06
C ALA A 307 10.82 4.26 2.73
N SER A 308 10.94 5.57 2.59
CA SER A 308 10.60 6.29 1.35
C SER A 308 11.54 5.91 0.21
N PHE A 309 12.85 5.75 0.50
CA PHE A 309 13.83 5.29 -0.49
C PHE A 309 13.52 3.86 -0.97
N ALA A 310 13.24 2.93 -0.05
CA ALA A 310 12.87 1.56 -0.39
C ALA A 310 11.61 1.52 -1.27
N PHE A 311 10.57 2.26 -0.90
CA PHE A 311 9.35 2.37 -1.71
C PHE A 311 9.63 2.89 -3.12
N ARG A 312 10.45 3.93 -3.24
CA ARG A 312 10.84 4.48 -4.54
C ARG A 312 11.61 3.45 -5.37
N SER A 313 12.58 2.76 -4.76
CA SER A 313 13.36 1.71 -5.45
C SER A 313 12.45 0.59 -5.95
N ASP A 314 11.48 0.18 -5.16
CA ASP A 314 10.48 -0.83 -5.53
C ASP A 314 9.55 -0.33 -6.66
N ALA A 315 9.19 0.96 -6.65
CA ALA A 315 8.40 1.59 -7.71
C ALA A 315 9.18 1.65 -9.03
N ASP A 316 10.46 2.05 -9.00
CA ASP A 316 11.33 2.07 -10.17
C ASP A 316 11.54 0.64 -10.73
N GLU A 317 11.69 -0.36 -9.85
CA GLU A 317 11.78 -1.79 -10.23
C GLU A 317 10.51 -2.25 -10.96
N VAL A 318 9.33 -2.01 -10.40
CA VAL A 318 8.08 -2.51 -10.99
C VAL A 318 7.68 -1.77 -12.24
N ASP A 319 7.98 -0.47 -12.34
CA ASP A 319 7.79 0.30 -13.58
C ASP A 319 8.63 -0.27 -14.72
N ALA A 320 9.89 -0.64 -14.46
CA ALA A 320 10.74 -1.29 -15.45
C ALA A 320 10.20 -2.64 -15.93
N LEU A 321 9.47 -3.39 -15.09
CA LEU A 321 8.85 -4.66 -15.46
C LEU A 321 7.59 -4.52 -16.32
N VAL A 322 6.85 -3.42 -16.17
CA VAL A 322 5.61 -3.18 -16.91
C VAL A 322 5.82 -2.38 -18.19
N ASP A 323 6.83 -1.52 -18.23
CA ASP A 323 7.14 -0.66 -19.37
C ASP A 323 8.24 -1.22 -20.29
N GLY A 324 9.03 -2.18 -19.81
CA GLY A 324 9.97 -2.99 -20.60
C GLY A 324 9.32 -4.21 -21.23
#